data_AF-A0A4V6KR89-F1
#
_entry.id   AF-A0A4V6KR89-F1
#
_cell.length_a   1.000
_cell.length_b   1.000
_cell.length_c   1.000
_cell.angle_alpha   90.00
_cell.angle_beta   90.00
_cell.angle_gamma   90.00
#
_symmetry.space_group_name_H-M   'P 1'
#
loop_
_entity.id
_entity.type
_entity.pdbx_description
1 polymer ?
#
loop_
_entity_poly.entity_id
_entity_poly.type
_entity_poly.pdbx_seq_one_letter_code
_entity_poly.pdbx_strand_id
1 'polypeptide(L)' 'MYAITLRQIEIFHAVMTTGNLTEAATLLQTSQPTVSRELARFEKLIQPAIV' A
#
# COMPACT_ATOMS: atom_id res chain seq x y z
N MET A 1 7.56 -19.22 -2.20
CA MET A 1 8.06 -17.83 -2.10
C MET A 1 6.90 -16.89 -2.38
N TYR A 2 6.51 -16.05 -1.44
CA TYR A 2 5.58 -14.97 -1.77
C TYR A 2 6.33 -13.94 -2.59
N ALA A 3 5.88 -13.70 -3.82
CA ALA A 3 6.44 -12.67 -4.68
C ALA A 3 5.78 -11.34 -4.35
N ILE A 4 6.59 -10.34 -4.00
CA ILE A 4 6.14 -8.95 -3.90
C ILE A 4 5.89 -8.44 -5.32
N THR A 5 4.72 -7.85 -5.56
CA THR A 5 4.39 -7.26 -6.86
C THR A 5 4.84 -5.81 -6.94
N LEU A 6 5.10 -5.31 -8.15
CA LEU A 6 5.41 -3.88 -8.36
C LEU A 6 4.29 -2.98 -7.81
N ARG A 7 3.04 -3.40 -7.96
CA ARG A 7 1.88 -2.68 -7.43
C ARG A 7 1.94 -2.51 -5.90
N GLN A 8 2.39 -3.53 -5.17
CA GLN A 8 2.55 -3.43 -3.72
C GLN A 8 3.66 -2.44 -3.33
N ILE A 9 4.74 -2.39 -4.11
CA ILE A 9 5.82 -1.40 -3.91
C ILE A 9 5.32 0.01 -4.17
N GLU A 10 4.56 0.23 -5.25
CA GLU A 10 3.93 1.52 -5.57
C GLU A 10 2.98 2.00 -4.46
N ILE A 11 2.17 1.08 -3.92
CA ILE A 11 1.24 1.37 -2.83
C ILE A 11 1.98 1.76 -1.57
N PHE A 12 2.98 0.98 -1.19
CA PHE A 12 3.81 1.30 -0.02
C PHE A 12 4.51 2.66 -0.20
N HIS A 13 5.11 2.91 -1.35
CA HIS A 13 5.75 4.17 -1.67
C HIS A 13 4.77 5.36 -1.60
N ALA A 14 3.59 5.24 -2.20
CA ALA A 14 2.58 6.29 -2.16
C ALA A 14 2.16 6.60 -0.72
N VAL A 15 1.92 5.58 0.11
CA VAL A 15 1.54 5.76 1.52
C VAL A 15 2.66 6.39 2.33
N MET A 16 3.91 5.96 2.13
CA MET A 16 5.08 6.56 2.80
C MET A 16 5.36 8.00 2.34
N THR A 17 5.02 8.33 1.09
CA THR A 17 5.20 9.68 0.53
C THR A 17 4.14 10.66 1.03
N THR A 18 2.87 10.24 1.07
CA THR A 18 1.76 11.13 1.49
C THR A 18 1.52 11.12 3.00
N GLY A 19 1.87 10.04 3.70
CA GLY A 19 1.48 9.83 5.10
C GLY A 19 -0.04 9.69 5.32
N ASN A 20 -0.83 9.63 4.24
CA ASN A 20 -2.28 9.61 4.26
C ASN A 20 -2.85 8.67 3.19
N LEU A 21 -3.68 7.70 3.61
CA LEU A 21 -4.26 6.68 2.72
C LEU A 21 -5.20 7.26 1.65
N THR A 22 -5.92 8.34 1.95
CA THR A 22 -6.82 9.00 1.00
C THR A 22 -6.04 9.73 -0.07
N GLU A 23 -4.97 10.45 0.31
CA GLU A 23 -4.11 11.13 -0.65
C GLU A 23 -3.30 10.14 -1.50
N ALA A 24 -2.83 9.03 -0.91
CA ALA A 24 -2.18 7.95 -1.64
C ALA A 24 -3.11 7.33 -2.69
N ALA A 25 -4.40 7.18 -2.37
CA ALA A 25 -5.40 6.69 -3.32
C ALA A 25 -5.61 7.65 -4.50
N THR A 26 -5.68 8.96 -4.22
CA THR A 26 -5.73 10.00 -5.26
C THR A 26 -4.49 9.95 -6.15
N LEU A 27 -3.30 9.81 -5.58
CA LEU A 27 -2.03 9.71 -6.31
C LEU A 27 -2.00 8.46 -7.23
N LEU A 28 -2.49 7.33 -6.72
CA LEU A 28 -2.52 6.05 -7.44
C LEU A 28 -3.75 5.88 -8.34
N GLN A 29 -4.56 6.93 -8.53
CA GLN A 29 -5.78 6.93 -9.31
C GLN A 29 -6.72 5.76 -8.95
N THR A 30 -6.86 5.49 -7.65
CA THR A 30 -7.69 4.40 -7.11
C THR A 30 -8.48 4.88 -5.89
N SER A 31 -9.20 3.97 -5.24
CA SER A 31 -9.97 4.30 -4.03
C SER A 31 -9.17 4.01 -2.75
N GLN A 32 -9.41 4.79 -1.69
CA GLN A 32 -8.80 4.55 -0.37
C GLN A 32 -9.07 3.13 0.15
N PRO A 33 -10.29 2.55 0.03
CA PRO A 33 -10.53 1.15 0.38
C PRO A 33 -9.65 0.16 -0.39
N THR A 34 -9.33 0.45 -1.66
CA THR A 34 -8.40 -0.38 -2.46
C THR A 34 -6.99 -0.32 -1.88
N VAL A 35 -6.46 0.88 -1.63
CA VAL A 35 -5.12 1.08 -1.05
C VAL A 35 -5.01 0.39 0.31
N SER A 36 -5.98 0.60 1.20
CA SER A 36 -6.00 -0.02 2.53
C SER A 36 -5.98 -1.56 2.46
N ARG A 37 -6.77 -2.15 1.56
CA ARG A 37 -6.82 -3.62 1.39
C ARG A 37 -5.51 -4.18 0.85
N GLU A 38 -4.88 -3.50 -0.10
CA GLU A 38 -3.62 -3.95 -0.68
C GLU A 38 -2.45 -3.74 0.27
N LEU A 39 -2.42 -2.65 1.04
CA LEU A 39 -1.44 -2.43 2.10
C LEU A 39 -1.54 -3.52 3.18
N ALA A 40 -2.75 -3.84 3.65
CA ALA A 40 -2.96 -4.91 4.62
C ALA A 40 -2.59 -6.30 4.07
N ARG A 41 -2.72 -6.53 2.75
CA ARG A 41 -2.20 -7.75 2.11
C ARG A 41 -0.68 -7.74 2.07
N PHE A 42 -0.08 -6.61 1.73
CA PHE A 42 1.37 -6.46 1.68
C PHE A 42 2.00 -6.70 3.06
N GLU A 43 1.50 -6.09 4.13
CA GLU A 43 1.96 -6.29 5.51
C GLU A 43 1.94 -7.76 5.95
N LYS A 44 0.94 -8.54 5.52
CA LYS A 44 0.87 -9.98 5.80
C LYS A 44 2.00 -10.78 5.14
N LEU A 45 2.57 -10.27 4.04
CA LEU A 45 3.67 -10.93 3.33
C LEU A 45 5.04 -10.62 3.93
N ILE A 46 5.20 -9.42 4.49
CA ILE A 46 6.49 -8.91 4.99
C ILE A 46 6.59 -8.81 6.52
N GLN A 47 5.57 -9.27 7.26
CA GLN A 47 5.44 -9.21 8.74
C GLN A 47 5.06 -7.80 9.27
N PRO A 48 4.29 -7.69 10.39
CA PRO A 48 3.54 -6.47 10.71
C PRO A 48 4.38 -5.52 11.58
N ALA A 49 4.95 -4.48 10.98
CA ALA A 49 5.56 -3.37 11.75
C ALA A 49 5.77 -2.08 10.94
N ILE A 50 4.96 -1.76 9.92
CA ILE A 50 5.11 -0.49 9.19
C ILE A 50 3.76 0.20 8.94
N VAL A 51 2.92 0.27 9.98
CA VAL A 51 2.04 1.40 10.35
C VAL A 51 1.48 1.17 11.75
#